data_AF-A0C2A3-F1
#
_entry.id   AF-A0C2A3-F1
#
_cell.length_a   1.000
_cell.length_b   1.000
_cell.length_c   1.000
_cell.angle_alpha   90.00
_cell.angle_beta   90.00
_cell.angle_gamma   90.00
#
_symmetry.space_group_name_H-M   'P 1'
#
loop_
_entity.id
_entity.type
_entity.pdbx_description
1 polymer ?
#
loop_
_entity_poly.entity_id
_entity_poly.type
_entity_poly.pdbx_seq_one_letter_code
_entity_poly.pdbx_strand_id
1 'polypeptide(L)'
;MNPFQQIPTLAQLQYCPQLQQLQQLQQIQYLHLLCALQSNITNPSNLQIPSLNPLQQISLLSQSSQRTIPIVQQPDIRTKKSQSERVLPKQKKENEILKQFTQDEILWELKSLLEYLCKEEIKELEENEKNKYKILTRIDDGLIESLINRYQNQKKTKEEQIKFILRKCFKFLKQKMNLNELTMSAYEIEKVFYKEYFSTNDNIEELIPFRSESSNKTMNTSYLKKIFSSEKFYEGYLSYLEHFDEIWDQENNEKIQNMAKQVLKFIASGQIDKISTYKRVPWISSMKQRCYELAVSFKAYHEQEEICKKVKQE
;
A
#
# COMPACT_ATOMS: atom_id res chain seq x y z
N MET A 1 -29.97 23.21 42.10
CA MET A 1 -30.37 23.05 40.68
C MET A 1 -29.10 22.93 39.85
N ASN A 2 -28.96 21.86 39.08
CA ASN A 2 -27.69 21.47 38.45
C ASN A 2 -27.66 21.99 36.99
N PRO A 3 -26.72 22.86 36.58
CA PRO A 3 -26.79 23.56 35.28
C PRO A 3 -26.22 22.77 34.08
N PHE A 4 -26.02 21.45 34.21
CA PHE A 4 -25.38 20.61 33.18
C PHE A 4 -26.26 19.48 32.64
N GLN A 5 -27.55 19.73 32.43
CA GLN A 5 -28.36 18.84 31.57
C GLN A 5 -28.30 19.34 30.13
N GLN A 6 -27.34 18.82 29.37
CA GLN A 6 -27.29 19.01 27.92
C GLN A 6 -28.45 18.22 27.29
N ILE A 7 -29.35 18.95 26.62
CA ILE A 7 -30.44 18.37 25.84
C ILE A 7 -29.84 17.80 24.54
N PRO A 8 -30.02 16.51 24.22
CA PRO A 8 -29.53 15.93 22.98
C PRO A 8 -30.09 16.68 21.77
N THR A 9 -29.24 16.97 20.79
CA THR A 9 -29.66 17.63 19.55
C THR A 9 -30.50 16.69 18.70
N LEU A 10 -31.46 17.21 17.92
CA LEU A 10 -32.40 16.44 17.09
C LEU A 10 -31.69 15.50 16.09
N ALA A 11 -30.46 15.83 15.69
CA ALA A 11 -29.60 14.97 14.89
C ALA A 11 -29.11 13.72 15.65
N GLN A 12 -28.78 13.83 16.94
CA GLN A 12 -28.33 12.68 17.77
C GLN A 12 -29.44 11.64 17.97
N LEU A 13 -30.72 12.04 17.89
CA LEU A 13 -31.86 11.13 18.00
C LEU A 13 -32.10 10.30 16.72
N GLN A 14 -31.60 10.73 15.55
CA GLN A 14 -31.77 9.99 14.29
C GLN A 14 -30.66 8.96 14.01
N TYR A 15 -29.46 9.12 14.57
CA TYR A 15 -28.33 8.18 14.34
C TYR A 15 -28.34 6.95 15.25
N CYS A 16 -29.00 7.02 16.40
CA CYS A 16 -29.08 5.92 17.35
C CYS A 16 -29.72 4.62 16.78
N PRO A 17 -30.85 4.66 16.06
CA PRO A 17 -31.48 3.44 15.54
C PRO A 17 -30.69 2.78 14.39
N GLN A 18 -30.01 3.54 13.54
CA GLN A 18 -29.20 2.97 12.44
C GLN A 18 -27.97 2.24 12.96
N LEU A 19 -27.33 2.78 14.00
CA LEU A 19 -26.16 2.17 14.62
C LEU A 19 -26.54 0.86 15.35
N GLN A 20 -27.72 0.85 15.98
CA GLN A 20 -28.30 -0.34 16.61
C GLN A 20 -28.65 -1.44 15.57
N GLN A 21 -29.16 -1.06 14.39
CA GLN A 21 -29.45 -2.00 13.31
C GLN A 21 -28.17 -2.64 12.72
N LEU A 22 -27.11 -1.86 12.56
CA LEU A 22 -25.81 -2.37 12.08
C LEU A 22 -25.21 -3.37 13.07
N GLN A 23 -25.33 -3.08 14.38
CA GLN A 23 -24.85 -3.96 15.44
C GLN A 23 -25.62 -5.30 15.47
N GLN A 24 -26.95 -5.27 15.27
CA GLN A 24 -27.74 -6.50 15.14
C GLN A 24 -27.32 -7.34 13.93
N LEU A 25 -27.07 -6.71 12.77
CA LEU A 25 -26.62 -7.44 11.57
C LEU A 25 -25.26 -8.12 11.79
N GLN A 26 -24.31 -7.45 12.46
CA GLN A 26 -23.03 -8.06 12.83
C GLN A 26 -23.22 -9.26 13.77
N GLN A 27 -24.13 -9.14 14.74
CA GLN A 27 -24.41 -10.21 15.69
C GLN A 27 -25.04 -11.45 15.02
N ILE A 28 -25.95 -11.24 14.05
CA ILE A 28 -26.55 -12.32 13.25
C ILE A 28 -25.50 -13.03 12.40
N GLN A 29 -24.60 -12.27 11.76
CA GLN A 29 -23.51 -12.85 10.96
C GLN A 29 -22.56 -13.69 11.82
N TYR A 30 -22.25 -13.21 13.03
CA TYR A 30 -21.42 -13.96 13.98
C TYR A 30 -22.09 -15.26 14.43
N LEU A 31 -23.39 -15.23 14.73
CA LEU A 31 -24.18 -16.43 15.09
C LEU A 31 -24.22 -17.44 13.94
N HIS A 32 -24.39 -17.00 12.69
CA HIS A 32 -24.34 -17.88 11.52
C HIS A 32 -22.97 -18.55 11.36
N LEU A 33 -21.88 -17.82 11.60
CA LEU A 33 -20.53 -18.39 11.58
C LEU A 33 -20.36 -19.46 12.65
N LEU A 34 -20.84 -19.22 13.87
CA LEU A 34 -20.77 -20.21 14.96
C LEU A 34 -21.58 -21.48 14.65
N CYS A 35 -22.78 -21.34 14.08
CA CYS A 35 -23.59 -22.49 13.64
C CYS A 35 -22.90 -23.29 12.51
N ALA A 36 -22.25 -22.60 11.57
CA ALA A 36 -21.48 -23.25 10.50
C ALA A 36 -20.26 -24.01 11.07
N LEU A 37 -19.59 -23.45 12.08
CA LEU A 37 -18.47 -24.13 12.74
C LEU A 37 -18.93 -25.34 13.56
N GLN A 38 -20.06 -25.24 14.28
CA GLN A 38 -20.61 -26.37 15.04
C GLN A 38 -21.10 -27.52 14.15
N SER A 39 -21.74 -27.24 13.02
CA SER A 39 -22.20 -28.27 12.08
C SER A 39 -21.06 -29.03 11.39
N ASN A 40 -19.87 -28.42 11.27
CA ASN A 40 -18.68 -29.09 10.74
C ASN A 40 -17.99 -30.03 11.75
N ILE A 41 -18.30 -29.93 13.05
CA ILE A 41 -17.72 -30.80 14.08
C ILE A 41 -18.49 -32.12 14.22
N THR A 42 -19.76 -32.17 13.80
CA THR A 42 -20.65 -33.32 14.04
C THR A 42 -20.84 -34.27 12.84
N ASN A 43 -20.32 -33.96 11.64
CA ASN A 43 -20.36 -34.87 10.48
C ASN A 43 -19.21 -34.63 9.48
N PRO A 44 -18.13 -35.44 9.48
CA PRO A 44 -16.98 -35.23 8.60
C PRO A 44 -17.16 -35.66 7.13
N SER A 45 -18.31 -36.22 6.75
CA SER A 45 -18.42 -37.06 5.54
C SER A 45 -19.22 -36.49 4.36
N ASN A 46 -19.54 -35.20 4.32
CA ASN A 46 -20.07 -34.57 3.09
C ASN A 46 -19.67 -33.10 2.96
N LEU A 47 -18.63 -32.83 2.16
CA LEU A 47 -18.16 -31.48 1.82
C LEU A 47 -18.83 -31.00 0.51
N GLN A 48 -19.90 -30.23 0.63
CA GLN A 48 -20.26 -29.22 -0.37
C GLN A 48 -20.31 -27.87 0.32
N ILE A 49 -19.29 -27.04 0.08
CA ILE A 49 -19.20 -25.67 0.56
C ILE A 49 -20.16 -24.83 -0.31
N PRO A 50 -21.19 -24.17 0.24
CA PRO A 50 -21.96 -23.18 -0.51
C PRO A 50 -21.07 -21.95 -0.73
N SER A 51 -20.85 -21.57 -2.00
CA SER A 51 -20.19 -20.31 -2.32
C SER A 51 -21.08 -19.13 -1.91
N LEU A 52 -20.76 -18.46 -0.81
CA LEU A 52 -21.35 -17.17 -0.47
C LEU A 52 -20.64 -16.09 -1.28
N ASN A 53 -21.38 -15.52 -2.24
CA ASN A 53 -20.95 -14.43 -3.11
C ASN A 53 -21.43 -13.10 -2.47
N PRO A 54 -20.56 -12.29 -1.84
CA PRO A 54 -21.01 -11.17 -1.00
C PRO A 54 -21.36 -9.87 -1.77
N LEU A 55 -21.72 -9.94 -3.05
CA LEU A 55 -21.87 -8.74 -3.92
C LEU A 55 -23.20 -8.58 -4.68
N GLN A 56 -24.27 -9.28 -4.29
CA GLN A 56 -25.57 -9.20 -5.01
C GLN A 56 -26.74 -8.55 -4.27
N GLN A 57 -26.54 -7.85 -3.15
CA GLN A 57 -27.66 -7.21 -2.42
C GLN A 57 -27.68 -5.68 -2.38
N ILE A 58 -26.99 -5.01 -3.31
CA ILE A 58 -27.19 -3.57 -3.57
C ILE A 58 -27.55 -3.37 -5.04
N SER A 59 -28.75 -3.79 -5.42
CA SER A 59 -29.38 -3.41 -6.69
C SER A 59 -30.89 -3.36 -6.51
N LEU A 60 -31.32 -2.46 -5.64
CA LEU A 60 -32.69 -1.95 -5.61
C LEU A 60 -32.60 -0.45 -5.35
N LEU A 61 -32.39 0.33 -6.42
CA LEU A 61 -32.81 1.73 -6.62
C LEU A 61 -32.06 2.32 -7.84
N SER A 62 -32.56 2.06 -9.04
CA SER A 62 -32.47 2.95 -10.21
C SER A 62 -33.19 2.31 -11.39
N GLN A 63 -34.48 2.64 -11.52
CA GLN A 63 -35.23 2.43 -12.76
C GLN A 63 -35.25 3.75 -13.55
N SER A 64 -35.40 3.60 -14.88
CA SER A 64 -35.45 4.60 -15.97
C SER A 64 -34.07 5.07 -16.46
N SER A 65 -33.71 5.04 -17.75
CA SER A 65 -34.50 4.99 -18.98
C SER A 65 -33.80 4.16 -20.07
N GLN A 66 -34.60 3.44 -20.86
CA GLN A 66 -34.21 2.68 -22.03
C GLN A 66 -34.00 3.62 -23.23
N ARG A 67 -32.92 3.42 -24.00
CA ARG A 67 -32.88 3.69 -25.44
C ARG A 67 -32.18 2.54 -26.16
N THR A 68 -32.97 1.90 -27.03
CA THR A 68 -32.65 0.81 -27.95
C THR A 68 -32.04 1.35 -29.25
N ILE A 69 -30.91 0.79 -29.70
CA ILE A 69 -30.54 0.68 -31.12
C ILE A 69 -29.65 -0.59 -31.32
N PRO A 70 -29.45 -1.13 -32.55
CA PRO A 70 -29.83 -2.50 -32.86
C PRO A 70 -28.65 -3.44 -33.11
N ILE A 71 -29.00 -4.72 -33.05
CA ILE A 71 -28.18 -5.91 -33.30
C ILE A 71 -27.73 -5.96 -34.76
N VAL A 72 -26.42 -6.06 -34.98
CA VAL A 72 -25.83 -6.55 -36.24
C VAL A 72 -25.31 -7.96 -35.99
N GLN A 73 -25.92 -8.92 -36.68
CA GLN A 73 -25.49 -10.31 -36.78
C GLN A 73 -24.18 -10.40 -37.58
N GLN A 74 -23.22 -11.20 -37.12
CA GLN A 74 -22.21 -11.83 -37.98
C GLN A 74 -21.65 -13.13 -37.35
N PRO A 75 -21.09 -14.04 -38.18
CA PRO A 75 -21.47 -15.45 -38.16
C PRO A 75 -20.44 -16.41 -37.56
N ASP A 76 -20.95 -17.64 -37.34
CA ASP A 76 -20.25 -18.90 -37.10
C ASP A 76 -18.97 -19.11 -37.90
N ILE A 77 -17.87 -19.41 -37.19
CA ILE A 77 -16.72 -20.14 -37.75
C ILE A 77 -16.17 -21.15 -36.72
N ARG A 78 -16.53 -22.42 -36.97
CA ARG A 78 -15.69 -23.63 -36.98
C ARG A 78 -14.51 -23.76 -35.99
N THR A 79 -14.70 -24.75 -35.10
CA THR A 79 -13.77 -25.84 -34.76
C THR A 79 -12.26 -25.55 -34.78
N LYS A 80 -11.68 -25.39 -33.58
CA LYS A 80 -10.28 -25.80 -33.32
C LYS A 80 -10.17 -26.69 -32.09
N LYS A 81 -9.55 -27.83 -32.39
CA LYS A 81 -9.22 -28.98 -31.57
C LYS A 81 -8.60 -28.64 -30.22
N SER A 82 -9.04 -29.40 -29.23
CA SER A 82 -8.43 -29.63 -27.93
C SER A 82 -6.90 -29.71 -28.02
N GLN A 83 -6.22 -28.70 -27.49
CA GLN A 83 -4.86 -28.85 -26.99
C GLN A 83 -4.97 -29.35 -25.55
N SER A 84 -4.95 -30.67 -25.43
CA SER A 84 -4.68 -31.35 -24.16
C SER A 84 -3.38 -30.82 -23.58
N GLU A 85 -3.48 -30.36 -22.33
CA GLU A 85 -2.41 -29.83 -21.51
C GLU A 85 -1.21 -30.79 -21.48
N ARG A 86 -0.12 -30.39 -22.15
CA ARG A 86 1.22 -30.79 -21.71
C ARG A 86 1.53 -30.01 -20.43
N VAL A 87 1.07 -30.51 -19.29
CA VAL A 87 1.61 -30.10 -18.00
C VAL A 87 3.08 -30.53 -17.99
N LEU A 88 3.98 -29.55 -18.14
CA LEU A 88 5.42 -29.72 -18.19
C LEU A 88 5.94 -30.35 -16.87
N PRO A 89 6.96 -31.22 -16.93
CA PRO A 89 7.56 -31.89 -15.76
C PRO A 89 8.12 -30.95 -14.67
N LYS A 90 8.23 -29.64 -14.91
CA LYS A 90 8.68 -28.65 -13.90
C LYS A 90 7.69 -28.49 -12.74
N GLN A 91 6.39 -28.43 -13.02
CA GLN A 91 5.36 -28.27 -11.97
C GLN A 91 5.25 -29.47 -11.02
N LYS A 92 5.70 -30.67 -11.43
CA LYS A 92 5.73 -31.85 -10.55
C LYS A 92 6.84 -31.80 -9.50
N LYS A 93 8.04 -31.30 -9.86
CA LYS A 93 9.15 -31.13 -8.89
C LYS A 93 8.87 -30.02 -7.87
N GLU A 94 8.26 -28.92 -8.30
CA GLU A 94 7.95 -27.78 -7.41
C GLU A 94 6.91 -28.13 -6.34
N ASN A 95 5.93 -28.98 -6.67
CA ASN A 95 4.96 -29.51 -5.71
C ASN A 95 5.56 -30.54 -4.72
N GLU A 96 6.74 -31.10 -4.99
CA GLU A 96 7.44 -31.99 -4.05
C GLU A 96 8.32 -31.22 -3.07
N ILE A 97 8.88 -30.07 -3.49
CA ILE A 97 9.70 -29.21 -2.63
C ILE A 97 8.86 -28.60 -1.50
N LEU A 98 7.61 -28.18 -1.78
CA LEU A 98 6.64 -27.75 -0.77
C LEU A 98 6.23 -28.86 0.22
N LYS A 99 6.55 -30.12 -0.05
CA LYS A 99 6.32 -31.22 0.90
C LYS A 99 7.47 -31.39 1.90
N GLN A 100 8.66 -30.83 1.61
CA GLN A 100 9.84 -30.96 2.47
C GLN A 100 9.96 -29.84 3.50
N PHE A 101 9.41 -28.65 3.21
CA PHE A 101 9.49 -27.48 4.07
C PHE A 101 8.12 -26.84 4.26
N THR A 102 7.85 -26.36 5.45
CA THR A 102 6.62 -25.60 5.74
C THR A 102 6.69 -24.20 5.10
N GLN A 103 5.54 -23.62 4.80
CA GLN A 103 5.47 -22.25 4.28
C GLN A 103 6.10 -21.23 5.22
N ASP A 104 6.00 -21.46 6.54
CA ASP A 104 6.53 -20.56 7.56
C ASP A 104 8.06 -20.57 7.61
N GLU A 105 8.70 -21.74 7.43
CA GLU A 105 10.16 -21.85 7.35
C GLU A 105 10.71 -21.11 6.12
N ILE A 106 10.10 -21.33 4.94
CA ILE A 106 10.47 -20.64 3.71
C ILE A 106 10.30 -19.12 3.88
N LEU A 107 9.17 -18.71 4.46
CA LEU A 107 8.88 -17.29 4.67
C LEU A 107 9.85 -16.64 5.64
N TRP A 108 10.24 -17.33 6.71
CA TRP A 108 11.23 -16.86 7.67
C TRP A 108 12.59 -16.65 7.00
N GLU A 109 13.05 -17.64 6.23
CA GLU A 109 14.34 -17.57 5.55
C GLU A 109 14.36 -16.48 4.47
N LEU A 110 13.26 -16.32 3.72
CA LEU A 110 13.07 -15.20 2.79
C LEU A 110 13.19 -13.85 3.49
N LYS A 111 12.54 -13.67 4.64
CA LYS A 111 12.62 -12.40 5.39
C LYS A 111 14.05 -12.14 5.86
N SER A 112 14.70 -13.14 6.43
CA SER A 112 16.09 -13.05 6.90
C SER A 112 17.04 -12.66 5.76
N LEU A 113 16.90 -13.28 4.58
CA LEU A 113 17.69 -12.92 3.40
C LEU A 113 17.40 -11.48 2.94
N LEU A 114 16.12 -11.09 2.84
CA LEU A 114 15.75 -9.74 2.41
C LEU A 114 16.21 -8.66 3.40
N GLU A 115 16.17 -8.92 4.70
CA GLU A 115 16.71 -8.03 5.74
C GLU A 115 18.23 -7.87 5.59
N TYR A 116 18.93 -8.97 5.33
CA TYR A 116 20.36 -8.95 5.06
C TYR A 116 20.69 -8.12 3.81
N LEU A 117 20.01 -8.36 2.69
CA LEU A 117 20.17 -7.60 1.45
C LEU A 117 19.78 -6.11 1.57
N CYS A 118 18.92 -5.75 2.52
CA CYS A 118 18.64 -4.33 2.79
C CYS A 118 19.78 -3.64 3.51
N LYS A 119 20.46 -4.35 4.43
CA LYS A 119 21.52 -3.80 5.26
C LYS A 119 22.82 -3.64 4.47
N GLU A 120 23.15 -4.66 3.70
CA GLU A 120 24.41 -4.78 2.99
C GLU A 120 24.23 -4.51 1.48
N GLU A 121 25.09 -3.69 0.88
CA GLU A 121 25.12 -3.50 -0.57
C GLU A 121 25.86 -4.65 -1.27
N ILE A 122 25.24 -5.84 -1.26
CA ILE A 122 25.91 -7.07 -1.68
C ILE A 122 25.94 -7.20 -3.20
N LYS A 123 27.13 -7.45 -3.73
CA LYS A 123 27.34 -7.82 -5.14
C LYS A 123 27.12 -9.31 -5.40
N GLU A 124 27.56 -10.13 -4.45
CA GLU A 124 27.45 -11.58 -4.50
C GLU A 124 27.49 -12.11 -3.06
N LEU A 125 26.71 -13.16 -2.76
CA LEU A 125 26.84 -13.87 -1.49
C LEU A 125 27.93 -14.93 -1.62
N GLU A 126 28.89 -14.95 -0.69
CA GLU A 126 29.83 -16.05 -0.57
C GLU A 126 29.10 -17.36 -0.25
N GLU A 127 29.69 -18.50 -0.63
CA GLU A 127 29.09 -19.83 -0.42
C GLU A 127 28.76 -20.09 1.07
N ASN A 128 29.61 -19.61 1.98
CA ASN A 128 29.38 -19.70 3.42
C ASN A 128 28.13 -18.93 3.86
N GLU A 129 27.81 -17.83 3.19
CA GLU A 129 26.61 -17.03 3.46
C GLU A 129 25.37 -17.63 2.82
N LYS A 130 25.47 -18.16 1.59
CA LYS A 130 24.39 -18.93 0.96
C LYS A 130 23.99 -20.12 1.81
N ASN A 131 24.95 -20.75 2.50
CA ASN A 131 24.71 -21.81 3.47
C ASN A 131 23.89 -21.39 4.70
N LYS A 132 23.68 -20.09 4.95
CA LYS A 132 22.70 -19.63 5.96
C LYS A 132 21.26 -19.75 5.45
N TYR A 133 21.08 -19.85 4.13
CA TYR A 133 19.81 -19.87 3.43
C TYR A 133 19.60 -21.20 2.65
N LYS A 134 19.79 -22.33 3.35
CA LYS A 134 19.76 -23.67 2.75
C LYS A 134 18.40 -24.10 2.21
N ILE A 135 17.31 -23.61 2.79
CA ILE A 135 15.96 -23.94 2.30
C ILE A 135 15.78 -23.27 0.94
N LEU A 136 16.16 -21.99 0.82
CA LEU A 136 16.05 -21.24 -0.43
C LEU A 136 16.91 -21.85 -1.55
N THR A 137 18.16 -22.23 -1.25
CA THR A 137 19.02 -22.89 -2.24
C THR A 137 18.46 -24.24 -2.69
N ARG A 138 17.83 -25.01 -1.78
CA ARG A 138 17.20 -26.30 -2.15
C ARG A 138 15.93 -26.14 -2.97
N ILE A 139 15.23 -25.02 -2.82
CA ILE A 139 14.03 -24.72 -3.61
C ILE A 139 14.43 -24.43 -5.06
N ASP A 140 15.37 -23.52 -5.26
CA ASP A 140 15.85 -23.13 -6.57
C ASP A 140 17.23 -22.49 -6.45
N ASP A 141 18.21 -23.08 -7.14
CA ASP A 141 19.61 -22.64 -7.08
C ASP A 141 19.82 -21.20 -7.58
N GLY A 142 18.89 -20.63 -8.35
CA GLY A 142 18.96 -19.27 -8.90
C GLY A 142 18.12 -18.24 -8.15
N LEU A 143 17.40 -18.64 -7.09
CA LEU A 143 16.50 -17.77 -6.34
C LEU A 143 17.26 -16.63 -5.65
N ILE A 144 18.36 -16.97 -5.00
CA ILE A 144 19.18 -15.99 -4.25
C ILE A 144 19.79 -14.98 -5.23
N GLU A 145 20.36 -15.43 -6.34
CA GLU A 145 20.94 -14.61 -7.40
C GLU A 145 19.89 -13.70 -8.02
N SER A 146 18.67 -14.21 -8.24
CA SER A 146 17.54 -13.42 -8.74
C SER A 146 17.16 -12.29 -7.78
N LEU A 147 17.20 -12.55 -6.47
CA LEU A 147 16.94 -11.55 -5.43
C LEU A 147 18.07 -10.51 -5.35
N ILE A 148 19.33 -10.96 -5.32
CA ILE A 148 20.51 -10.07 -5.34
C ILE A 148 20.46 -9.14 -6.56
N ASN A 149 20.29 -9.71 -7.76
CA ASN A 149 20.19 -8.95 -9.00
C ASN A 149 19.05 -7.94 -8.96
N ARG A 150 17.93 -8.29 -8.29
CA ARG A 150 16.80 -7.36 -8.15
C ARG A 150 17.17 -6.15 -7.30
N TYR A 151 17.90 -6.35 -6.21
CA TYR A 151 18.39 -5.26 -5.35
C TYR A 151 19.42 -4.38 -6.07
N GLN A 152 20.35 -4.97 -6.81
CA GLN A 152 21.39 -4.22 -7.54
C GLN A 152 20.82 -3.33 -8.64
N ASN A 153 19.79 -3.81 -9.33
CA ASN A 153 19.15 -3.08 -10.42
C ASN A 153 18.11 -2.05 -9.92
N GLN A 154 17.91 -1.96 -8.60
CA GLN A 154 17.04 -0.95 -8.03
C GLN A 154 17.76 0.39 -7.98
N LYS A 155 17.54 1.20 -9.00
CA LYS A 155 17.90 2.62 -8.96
C LYS A 155 16.64 3.43 -8.67
N LYS A 156 16.72 4.31 -7.68
CA LYS A 156 15.70 5.32 -7.41
C LYS A 156 16.18 6.66 -7.94
N THR A 157 15.37 7.25 -8.80
CA THR A 157 15.59 8.59 -9.30
C THR A 157 15.40 9.61 -8.17
N LYS A 158 16.03 10.78 -8.30
CA LYS A 158 15.82 11.90 -7.37
C LYS A 158 14.33 12.25 -7.23
N GLU A 159 13.56 12.20 -8.32
CA GLU A 159 12.12 12.46 -8.30
C GLU A 159 11.34 11.40 -7.48
N GLU A 160 11.70 10.12 -7.59
CA GLU A 160 11.10 9.07 -6.75
C GLU A 160 11.41 9.28 -5.26
N GLN A 161 12.62 9.75 -4.93
CA GLN A 161 12.99 10.08 -3.55
C GLN A 161 12.21 11.30 -3.04
N ILE A 162 12.09 12.36 -3.84
CA ILE A 162 11.25 13.54 -3.50
C ILE A 162 9.80 13.09 -3.25
N LYS A 163 9.24 12.29 -4.17
CA LYS A 163 7.88 11.74 -4.03
C LYS A 163 7.72 10.93 -2.75
N PHE A 164 8.71 10.12 -2.41
CA PHE A 164 8.68 9.36 -1.17
C PHE A 164 8.67 10.27 0.06
N ILE A 165 9.63 11.20 0.16
CA ILE A 165 9.78 12.13 1.29
C ILE A 165 8.47 12.90 1.50
N LEU A 166 7.93 13.51 0.44
CA LEU A 166 6.69 14.31 0.54
C LEU A 166 5.47 13.45 0.87
N ARG A 167 5.32 12.27 0.26
CA ARG A 167 4.19 11.37 0.58
C ARG A 167 4.23 10.93 2.04
N LYS A 168 5.42 10.64 2.57
CA LYS A 168 5.59 10.24 3.97
C LYS A 168 5.38 11.40 4.93
N CYS A 169 5.91 12.58 4.62
CA CYS A 169 5.62 13.79 5.36
C CYS A 169 4.12 14.09 5.42
N PHE A 170 3.42 14.12 4.27
CA PHE A 170 1.98 14.37 4.24
C PHE A 170 1.19 13.31 5.00
N LYS A 171 1.58 12.03 4.92
CA LYS A 171 0.95 10.96 5.71
C LYS A 171 1.14 11.20 7.21
N PHE A 172 2.36 11.52 7.64
CA PHE A 172 2.70 11.81 9.03
C PHE A 172 1.91 13.00 9.58
N LEU A 173 1.85 14.11 8.83
CA LEU A 173 1.11 15.29 9.26
C LEU A 173 -0.40 15.06 9.32
N LYS A 174 -0.97 14.33 8.34
CA LYS A 174 -2.39 13.93 8.38
C LYS A 174 -2.71 13.03 9.58
N GLN A 175 -1.78 12.14 9.97
CA GLN A 175 -1.91 11.32 11.17
C GLN A 175 -1.89 12.19 12.43
N LYS A 176 -0.99 13.18 12.52
CA LYS A 176 -0.91 14.11 13.66
C LYS A 176 -2.18 14.96 13.84
N MET A 177 -2.91 15.22 12.77
CA MET A 177 -4.21 15.90 12.79
C MET A 177 -5.39 14.98 13.16
N ASN A 178 -5.15 13.69 13.43
CA ASN A 178 -6.18 12.66 13.65
C ASN A 178 -7.22 12.55 12.51
N LEU A 179 -6.87 13.00 11.29
CA LEU A 179 -7.83 13.02 10.17
C LEU A 179 -8.22 11.63 9.68
N ASN A 180 -7.39 10.62 9.97
CA ASN A 180 -7.67 9.25 9.56
C ASN A 180 -8.72 8.55 10.44
N GLU A 181 -9.08 9.12 11.59
CA GLU A 181 -10.12 8.60 12.49
C GLU A 181 -11.51 9.17 12.14
N LEU A 182 -11.54 10.20 11.30
CA LEU A 182 -12.78 10.77 10.80
C LEU A 182 -13.34 9.89 9.68
N THR A 183 -14.66 9.69 9.66
CA THR A 183 -15.41 8.98 8.59
C THR A 183 -15.49 9.77 7.28
N MET A 184 -14.46 10.57 6.99
CA MET A 184 -14.39 11.41 5.79
C MET A 184 -13.78 10.65 4.62
N SER A 185 -14.14 11.06 3.41
CA SER A 185 -13.51 10.54 2.20
C SER A 185 -12.04 10.99 2.12
N ALA A 186 -11.21 10.20 1.42
CA ALA A 186 -9.79 10.53 1.22
C ALA A 186 -9.57 11.92 0.58
N TYR A 187 -10.52 12.36 -0.26
CA TYR A 187 -10.50 13.68 -0.90
C TYR A 187 -10.80 14.81 0.09
N GLU A 188 -11.77 14.62 0.98
CA GLU A 188 -12.07 15.61 2.04
C GLU A 188 -10.91 15.74 3.03
N ILE A 189 -10.31 14.61 3.43
CA ILE A 189 -9.09 14.61 4.26
C ILE A 189 -7.98 15.41 3.57
N GLU A 190 -7.83 15.26 2.27
CA GLU A 190 -6.84 16.02 1.49
C GLU A 190 -7.17 17.52 1.49
N LYS A 191 -8.42 17.92 1.24
CA LYS A 191 -8.84 19.33 1.30
C LYS A 191 -8.62 19.96 2.67
N VAL A 192 -9.01 19.26 3.75
CA VAL A 192 -8.82 19.74 5.13
C VAL A 192 -7.33 19.92 5.42
N PHE A 193 -6.51 18.94 5.05
CA PHE A 193 -5.05 19.01 5.21
C PHE A 193 -4.45 20.22 4.48
N TYR A 194 -4.77 20.43 3.19
CA TYR A 194 -4.20 21.55 2.44
C TYR A 194 -4.72 22.90 2.94
N LYS A 195 -5.99 23.00 3.32
CA LYS A 195 -6.55 24.21 3.93
C LYS A 195 -5.82 24.57 5.22
N GLU A 196 -5.59 23.57 6.08
CA GLU A 196 -4.94 23.75 7.37
C GLU A 196 -3.52 24.27 7.23
N TYR A 197 -2.73 23.65 6.35
CA TYR A 197 -1.29 23.92 6.25
C TYR A 197 -0.93 25.04 5.30
N PHE A 198 -1.74 25.34 4.28
CA PHE A 198 -1.35 26.34 3.27
C PHE A 198 -2.20 27.61 3.32
N SER A 199 -3.35 27.61 4.02
CA SER A 199 -4.15 28.81 4.35
C SER A 199 -4.29 29.82 3.20
N THR A 200 -4.39 29.34 1.96
CA THR A 200 -4.47 30.19 0.78
C THR A 200 -5.91 30.53 0.43
N ASN A 201 -6.18 31.80 0.10
CA ASN A 201 -7.38 32.20 -0.65
C ASN A 201 -7.38 31.63 -2.09
N ASP A 202 -6.24 31.08 -2.53
CA ASP A 202 -6.06 30.43 -3.82
C ASP A 202 -6.82 29.10 -3.91
N ASN A 203 -7.10 28.69 -5.14
CA ASN A 203 -7.74 27.42 -5.46
C ASN A 203 -6.86 26.25 -4.96
N ILE A 204 -7.26 25.64 -3.82
CA ILE A 204 -6.59 24.50 -3.18
C ILE A 204 -6.29 23.37 -4.19
N GLU A 205 -7.13 23.21 -5.21
CA GLU A 205 -6.95 22.20 -6.25
C GLU A 205 -5.64 22.38 -7.04
N GLU A 206 -5.09 23.59 -7.13
CA GLU A 206 -3.79 23.84 -7.78
C GLU A 206 -2.60 23.33 -6.98
N LEU A 207 -2.75 23.22 -5.65
CA LEU A 207 -1.71 22.75 -4.73
C LEU A 207 -1.66 21.23 -4.63
N ILE A 208 -2.69 20.50 -5.05
CA ILE A 208 -2.72 19.03 -4.97
C ILE A 208 -2.07 18.44 -6.23
N PRO A 209 -0.87 17.85 -6.16
CA PRO A 209 -0.19 17.36 -7.34
C PRO A 209 -0.96 16.18 -7.97
N PHE A 210 -0.87 16.07 -9.31
CA PHE A 210 -1.48 15.00 -10.12
C PHE A 210 -3.01 15.03 -10.27
N ARG A 211 -3.71 16.08 -9.80
CA ARG A 211 -5.14 16.30 -10.14
C ARG A 211 -5.27 16.84 -11.56
N SER A 212 -6.42 16.62 -12.22
CA SER A 212 -6.70 17.15 -13.56
C SER A 212 -6.61 18.68 -13.58
N GLU A 213 -7.08 19.31 -12.51
CA GLU A 213 -7.18 20.74 -12.30
C GLU A 213 -5.87 21.37 -11.80
N SER A 214 -4.92 20.56 -11.33
CA SER A 214 -3.64 21.08 -10.85
C SER A 214 -2.72 21.48 -11.99
N SER A 215 -2.19 22.70 -11.93
CA SER A 215 -1.10 23.16 -12.79
C SER A 215 0.21 22.41 -12.50
N ASN A 216 0.36 21.82 -11.30
CA ASN A 216 1.53 21.07 -10.88
C ASN A 216 1.38 19.57 -11.12
N LYS A 217 1.80 19.10 -12.30
CA LYS A 217 1.80 17.67 -12.63
C LYS A 217 2.98 16.88 -12.05
N THR A 218 3.94 17.56 -11.42
CA THR A 218 5.17 16.94 -10.89
C THR A 218 5.59 17.58 -9.58
N MET A 219 6.14 16.79 -8.66
CA MET A 219 6.77 17.29 -7.43
C MET A 219 8.18 17.84 -7.73
N ASN A 220 8.24 18.86 -8.58
CA ASN A 220 9.49 19.51 -9.01
C ASN A 220 9.92 20.60 -8.02
N THR A 221 11.03 21.27 -8.31
CA THR A 221 11.56 22.38 -7.49
C THR A 221 10.57 23.54 -7.34
N SER A 222 9.77 23.86 -8.37
CA SER A 222 8.75 24.91 -8.28
C SER A 222 7.66 24.54 -7.28
N TYR A 223 7.20 23.29 -7.32
CA TYR A 223 6.23 22.76 -6.36
C TYR A 223 6.78 22.76 -4.93
N LEU A 224 8.04 22.32 -4.75
CA LEU A 224 8.71 22.35 -3.45
C LEU A 224 8.77 23.78 -2.89
N LYS A 225 9.23 24.75 -3.67
CA LYS A 225 9.22 26.17 -3.26
C LYS A 225 7.82 26.62 -2.83
N LYS A 226 6.79 26.27 -3.61
CA LYS A 226 5.40 26.65 -3.31
C LYS A 226 4.85 26.05 -2.01
N ILE A 227 5.19 24.81 -1.65
CA ILE A 227 4.70 24.23 -0.39
C ILE A 227 5.54 24.68 0.81
N PHE A 228 6.85 24.85 0.63
CA PHE A 228 7.76 25.30 1.68
C PHE A 228 7.65 26.81 1.98
N SER A 229 6.91 27.56 1.18
CA SER A 229 6.55 28.95 1.47
C SER A 229 5.64 29.11 2.68
N SER A 230 4.92 28.05 3.05
CA SER A 230 4.09 28.05 4.25
C SER A 230 4.92 27.75 5.48
N GLU A 231 4.97 28.71 6.41
CA GLU A 231 5.57 28.56 7.75
C GLU A 231 5.01 27.34 8.47
N LYS A 232 3.68 27.21 8.50
CA LYS A 232 3.00 26.12 9.21
C LYS A 232 3.34 24.75 8.63
N PHE A 233 3.48 24.66 7.31
CA PHE A 233 3.94 23.43 6.67
C PHE A 233 5.41 23.16 7.01
N TYR A 234 6.26 24.18 6.99
CA TYR A 234 7.67 24.07 7.34
C TYR A 234 7.88 23.56 8.78
N GLU A 235 7.17 24.11 9.77
CA GLU A 235 7.20 23.63 11.16
C GLU A 235 6.76 22.16 11.27
N GLY A 236 5.67 21.79 10.59
CA GLY A 236 5.24 20.40 10.51
C GLY A 236 6.30 19.50 9.87
N TYR A 237 6.94 19.99 8.81
CA TYR A 237 8.01 19.28 8.12
C TYR A 237 9.23 19.03 9.02
N LEU A 238 9.61 19.99 9.87
CA LEU A 238 10.68 19.80 10.85
C LEU A 238 10.35 18.67 11.82
N SER A 239 9.12 18.63 12.35
CA SER A 239 8.65 17.54 13.21
C SER A 239 8.65 16.17 12.50
N TYR A 240 8.36 16.15 11.18
CA TYR A 240 8.50 14.94 10.37
C TYR A 240 9.96 14.46 10.28
N LEU A 241 10.92 15.37 10.12
CA LEU A 241 12.33 15.00 10.01
C LEU A 241 12.88 14.37 11.30
N GLU A 242 12.35 14.76 12.46
CA GLU A 242 12.70 14.15 13.75
C GLU A 242 12.30 12.66 13.82
N HIS A 243 11.27 12.26 13.06
CA HIS A 243 10.75 10.89 13.02
C HIS A 243 11.12 10.15 11.72
N PHE A 244 12.04 10.71 10.92
CA PHE A 244 12.34 10.19 9.59
C PHE A 244 12.81 8.73 9.62
N ASP A 245 13.69 8.40 10.57
CA ASP A 245 14.27 7.07 10.68
C ASP A 245 13.23 6.01 11.03
N GLU A 246 12.35 6.30 11.97
CA GLU A 246 11.25 5.40 12.37
C GLU A 246 10.29 5.17 11.20
N ILE A 247 9.90 6.23 10.50
CA ILE A 247 9.00 6.16 9.33
C ILE A 247 9.66 5.36 8.19
N TRP A 248 10.95 5.55 7.98
CA TRP A 248 11.71 4.80 6.98
C TRP A 248 11.74 3.31 7.33
N ASP A 249 12.13 2.97 8.55
CA ASP A 249 12.31 1.59 8.97
C ASP A 249 10.97 0.85 8.96
N GLN A 250 9.89 1.49 9.41
CA GLN A 250 8.54 0.95 9.32
C GLN A 250 8.15 0.62 7.87
N GLU A 251 8.31 1.58 6.94
CA GLU A 251 8.00 1.35 5.54
C GLU A 251 8.84 0.23 4.94
N ASN A 252 10.14 0.21 5.25
CA ASN A 252 11.04 -0.75 4.66
C ASN A 252 10.74 -2.17 5.15
N ASN A 253 10.45 -2.30 6.44
CA ASN A 253 9.97 -3.54 7.03
C ASN A 253 8.67 -4.01 6.37
N GLU A 254 7.70 -3.11 6.14
CA GLU A 254 6.47 -3.46 5.43
C GLU A 254 6.75 -4.00 4.01
N LYS A 255 7.69 -3.38 3.29
CA LYS A 255 8.12 -3.87 1.96
C LYS A 255 8.79 -5.24 2.03
N ILE A 256 9.64 -5.50 3.03
CA ILE A 256 10.28 -6.80 3.23
C ILE A 256 9.21 -7.87 3.45
N GLN A 257 8.25 -7.62 4.34
CA GLN A 257 7.15 -8.55 4.62
C GLN A 257 6.31 -8.82 3.36
N ASN A 258 5.98 -7.78 2.62
CA ASN A 258 5.18 -7.89 1.40
C ASN A 258 5.93 -8.61 0.27
N MET A 259 7.23 -8.34 0.10
CA MET A 259 8.06 -9.01 -0.89
C MET A 259 8.25 -10.48 -0.53
N ALA A 260 8.55 -10.82 0.73
CA ALA A 260 8.70 -12.20 1.18
C ALA A 260 7.43 -13.02 0.90
N LYS A 261 6.25 -12.48 1.24
CA LYS A 261 4.95 -13.10 0.94
C LYS A 261 4.74 -13.27 -0.57
N GLN A 262 5.15 -12.30 -1.38
CA GLN A 262 5.00 -12.38 -2.83
C GLN A 262 5.95 -13.39 -3.47
N VAL A 263 7.20 -13.45 -3.01
CA VAL A 263 8.19 -14.44 -3.47
C VAL A 263 7.74 -15.85 -3.09
N LEU A 264 7.22 -16.05 -1.87
CA LEU A 264 6.60 -17.32 -1.48
C LEU A 264 5.48 -17.75 -2.44
N LYS A 265 4.62 -16.82 -2.88
CA LYS A 265 3.59 -17.10 -3.89
C LYS A 265 4.18 -17.48 -5.24
N PHE A 266 5.28 -16.85 -5.64
CA PHE A 266 5.98 -17.21 -6.88
C PHE A 266 6.58 -18.60 -6.81
N ILE A 267 7.23 -18.94 -5.70
CA ILE A 267 7.74 -20.29 -5.43
C ILE A 267 6.59 -21.30 -5.50
N ALA A 268 5.49 -21.05 -4.78
CA ALA A 268 4.36 -21.97 -4.72
C ALA A 268 3.62 -22.16 -6.06
N SER A 269 3.77 -21.21 -6.99
CA SER A 269 3.16 -21.29 -8.33
C SER A 269 4.15 -21.68 -9.43
N GLY A 270 5.42 -21.94 -9.10
CA GLY A 270 6.46 -22.24 -10.09
C GLY A 270 6.84 -21.05 -10.98
N GLN A 271 6.61 -19.82 -10.51
CA GLN A 271 6.79 -18.57 -11.26
C GLN A 271 7.97 -17.76 -10.74
N ILE A 272 9.10 -18.42 -10.46
CA ILE A 272 10.29 -17.79 -9.87
C ILE A 272 10.86 -16.70 -10.79
N ASP A 273 10.71 -16.85 -12.10
CA ASP A 273 11.07 -15.86 -13.12
C ASP A 273 10.43 -14.48 -12.87
N LYS A 274 9.24 -14.44 -12.25
CA LYS A 274 8.51 -13.19 -11.96
C LYS A 274 9.20 -12.33 -10.89
N ILE A 275 10.11 -12.87 -10.09
CA ILE A 275 10.88 -12.12 -9.09
C ILE A 275 11.61 -10.94 -9.74
N SER A 276 12.21 -11.17 -10.92
CA SER A 276 12.95 -10.16 -11.68
C SER A 276 12.11 -8.92 -12.02
N THR A 277 10.80 -9.08 -12.20
CA THR A 277 9.85 -8.03 -12.59
C THR A 277 9.10 -7.41 -11.40
N TYR A 278 9.33 -7.89 -10.18
CA TYR A 278 8.60 -7.41 -9.00
C TYR A 278 8.96 -5.95 -8.66
N LYS A 279 7.97 -5.06 -8.69
CA LYS A 279 8.20 -3.61 -8.60
C LYS A 279 8.46 -3.06 -7.19
N ARG A 280 7.96 -3.72 -6.14
CA ARG A 280 7.92 -3.18 -4.77
C ARG A 280 9.07 -3.70 -3.90
N VAL A 281 10.28 -3.56 -4.40
CA VAL A 281 11.49 -4.03 -3.72
C VAL A 281 11.80 -3.12 -2.51
N PRO A 282 12.19 -3.69 -1.35
CA PRO A 282 12.71 -2.93 -0.22
C PRO A 282 13.89 -2.04 -0.60
N TRP A 283 14.14 -1.02 0.20
CA TRP A 283 15.19 -0.04 -0.02
C TRP A 283 16.43 -0.45 0.75
N ILE A 284 17.60 -0.31 0.10
CA ILE A 284 18.90 -0.54 0.72
C ILE A 284 19.27 0.61 1.67
N SER A 285 20.05 0.31 2.71
CA SER A 285 20.43 1.28 3.75
C SER A 285 21.11 2.53 3.20
N SER A 286 21.94 2.42 2.16
CA SER A 286 22.59 3.59 1.55
C SER A 286 21.58 4.60 0.96
N MET A 287 20.38 4.13 0.54
CA MET A 287 19.31 5.00 0.08
C MET A 287 18.66 5.77 1.23
N LYS A 288 18.71 5.26 2.47
CA LYS A 288 18.18 5.95 3.67
C LYS A 288 18.92 7.25 3.85
N GLN A 289 20.25 7.18 3.89
CA GLN A 289 21.10 8.35 4.07
C GLN A 289 20.89 9.38 2.96
N ARG A 290 20.91 8.96 1.68
CA ARG A 290 20.68 9.88 0.54
C ARG A 290 19.29 10.53 0.58
N CYS A 291 18.26 9.78 0.98
CA CYS A 291 16.93 10.35 1.11
C CYS A 291 16.84 11.33 2.28
N TYR A 292 17.48 11.05 3.40
CA TYR A 292 17.52 11.95 4.56
C TYR A 292 18.24 13.25 4.21
N GLU A 293 19.42 13.19 3.60
CA GLU A 293 20.16 14.37 3.13
C GLU A 293 19.33 15.21 2.14
N LEU A 294 18.65 14.54 1.21
CA LEU A 294 17.74 15.20 0.29
C LEU A 294 16.56 15.86 1.02
N ALA A 295 15.99 15.20 2.03
CA ALA A 295 14.92 15.76 2.84
C ALA A 295 15.38 17.01 3.61
N VAL A 296 16.53 16.93 4.29
CA VAL A 296 17.14 18.08 4.97
C VAL A 296 17.39 19.24 4.01
N SER A 297 17.80 18.97 2.76
CA SER A 297 18.03 20.02 1.76
C SER A 297 16.79 20.84 1.41
N PHE A 298 15.57 20.33 1.68
CA PHE A 298 14.35 21.08 1.39
C PHE A 298 14.14 22.27 2.32
N LYS A 299 14.79 22.29 3.51
CA LYS A 299 14.73 23.45 4.42
C LYS A 299 15.19 24.74 3.75
N ALA A 300 16.17 24.65 2.86
CA ALA A 300 16.70 25.79 2.12
C ALA A 300 15.64 26.50 1.27
N TYR A 301 14.56 25.82 0.84
CA TYR A 301 13.49 26.48 0.09
C TYR A 301 12.73 27.49 0.94
N HIS A 302 12.50 27.18 2.20
CA HIS A 302 11.84 28.08 3.15
C HIS A 302 12.78 29.21 3.56
N GLU A 303 14.02 28.89 3.94
CA GLU A 303 15.02 29.87 4.38
C GLU A 303 15.32 30.93 3.30
N GLN A 304 15.40 30.53 2.03
CA GLN A 304 15.59 31.46 0.91
C GLN A 304 14.41 32.42 0.73
N GLU A 305 13.19 31.95 0.97
CA GLU A 305 12.00 32.79 0.84
C GLU A 305 11.94 33.84 1.94
N GLU A 306 12.25 33.46 3.18
CA GLU A 306 12.30 34.38 4.31
C GLU A 306 13.36 35.48 4.13
N ILE A 307 14.53 35.14 3.58
CA ILE A 307 15.54 36.13 3.19
C ILE A 307 14.97 37.10 2.14
N CYS A 308 14.31 36.58 1.11
CA CYS A 308 13.71 37.41 0.06
C CYS A 308 12.60 38.33 0.58
N LYS A 309 11.85 37.93 1.61
CA LYS A 309 10.82 38.78 2.25
C LYS A 309 11.46 39.93 3.02
N LYS A 310 12.53 39.67 3.77
CA LYS A 310 13.27 40.68 4.54
C LYS A 310 13.88 41.75 3.63
N VAL A 311 14.56 41.34 2.54
CA VAL A 311 15.16 42.26 1.57
C VAL A 311 14.13 43.17 0.88
N LYS A 312 12.87 42.75 0.75
CA LYS A 312 11.80 43.58 0.15
C LYS A 312 11.19 44.58 1.12
N GLN A 313 11.42 44.41 2.42
CA GLN A 313 10.91 45.30 3.46
C GLN A 313 11.91 46.42 3.82
N GLU A 314 13.17 46.24 3.45
CA GLU A 314 14.24 47.24 3.48
C GLU A 314 14.21 48.14 2.24
#